data_AF-A0A6B3NMD2-F1
#
_entry.id   AF-A0A6B3NMD2-F1
#
_cell.length_a   1.000
_cell.length_b   1.000
_cell.length_c   1.000
_cell.angle_alpha   90.00
_cell.angle_beta   90.00
_cell.angle_gamma   90.00
#
_symmetry.space_group_name_H-M   'P 1'
#
loop_
_entity.id
_entity.type
_entity.pdbx_description
1 polymer ?
#
loop_
_entity_poly.entity_id
_entity_poly.type
_entity_poly.pdbx_seq_one_letter_code
_entity_poly.pdbx_strand_id
1 'polypeptide(L)'
;MLNFKNLNHQLILQKTSLKFSLLTLKKRAILSFCLSLSLITGISATQAEPIYNREHIFHPVIARNGMVSSQERYATEAGLEVLKEGGNAIDAAVTIGFTLAVTLPRAGNLGGGGFMLMHSAKENQTLAIDYREKAPQAATRDLFLDDNGEVDPEKSRFSYLAVGVPGTVAGLTMALEKYGTISLGRALKPAIELAENGFPISEDLYESLLFAQKRIQAYPASTAIFFKPGGMPYEVGDILIQKDLAKSLKLIAKEGSKAFYQGA
;
A
#
# COMPACT_ATOMS: atom_id res chain seq x y z
N MET A 1 -60.94 11.79 -74.12
CA MET A 1 -60.36 10.46 -74.39
C MET A 1 -59.39 10.15 -73.25
N LEU A 2 -59.87 9.50 -72.18
CA LEU A 2 -59.11 9.27 -70.94
C LEU A 2 -58.25 8.00 -71.05
N ASN A 3 -57.03 8.11 -70.55
CA ASN A 3 -55.84 7.40 -70.98
C ASN A 3 -55.57 6.16 -70.09
N PHE A 4 -55.52 4.96 -70.68
CA PHE A 4 -55.44 3.63 -70.03
C PHE A 4 -54.09 3.29 -69.36
N LYS A 5 -53.26 4.28 -68.99
CA LYS A 5 -51.91 4.04 -68.44
C LYS A 5 -51.82 3.93 -66.90
N ASN A 6 -52.93 4.09 -66.16
CA ASN A 6 -52.86 4.18 -64.69
C ASN A 6 -53.31 2.93 -63.90
N LEU A 7 -53.75 1.84 -64.54
CA LEU A 7 -54.25 0.68 -63.80
C LEU A 7 -53.16 -0.29 -63.32
N ASN A 8 -51.99 -0.34 -63.98
CA ASN A 8 -50.91 -1.26 -63.60
C ASN A 8 -50.02 -0.74 -62.46
N HIS A 9 -50.08 0.56 -62.13
CA HIS A 9 -49.27 1.12 -61.05
C HIS A 9 -49.92 0.94 -59.66
N GLN A 10 -51.25 0.83 -59.58
CA GLN A 10 -51.96 0.64 -58.31
C GLN A 10 -51.89 -0.81 -57.78
N LEU A 11 -51.81 -1.83 -58.65
CA LEU A 11 -51.68 -3.22 -58.20
C LEU A 11 -50.29 -3.55 -57.59
N ILE A 12 -49.24 -2.84 -58.00
CA ILE A 12 -47.87 -3.05 -57.49
C ILE A 12 -47.68 -2.40 -56.11
N LEU A 13 -48.37 -1.28 -55.84
CA LEU A 13 -48.32 -0.57 -54.56
C LEU A 13 -49.14 -1.26 -53.45
N GLN A 14 -50.23 -1.96 -53.77
CA GLN A 14 -50.98 -2.75 -52.78
C GLN A 14 -50.26 -4.03 -52.35
N LYS A 15 -49.49 -4.70 -53.23
CA LYS A 15 -48.73 -5.90 -52.87
C LYS A 15 -47.48 -5.60 -52.02
N THR A 16 -46.93 -4.39 -52.12
CA THR A 16 -45.76 -3.96 -51.34
C THR A 16 -46.14 -3.46 -49.94
N SER A 17 -47.30 -2.81 -49.77
CA SER A 17 -47.77 -2.40 -48.44
C SER A 17 -48.20 -3.59 -47.55
N LEU A 18 -48.78 -4.64 -48.13
CA LEU A 18 -49.18 -5.84 -47.39
C LEU A 18 -47.97 -6.66 -46.88
N LYS A 19 -46.88 -6.73 -47.65
CA LYS A 19 -45.63 -7.39 -47.22
C LYS A 19 -44.91 -6.64 -46.09
N PHE A 20 -45.01 -5.31 -46.06
CA PHE A 20 -44.42 -4.51 -44.98
C PHE A 20 -45.22 -4.62 -43.66
N SER A 21 -46.55 -4.75 -43.73
CA SER A 21 -47.41 -4.91 -42.54
C SER A 21 -47.27 -6.28 -41.86
N LEU A 22 -46.96 -7.35 -42.60
CA LEU A 22 -46.72 -8.67 -42.01
C LEU A 22 -45.31 -8.83 -41.41
N LEU A 23 -44.33 -8.05 -41.88
CA LEU A 23 -42.96 -8.10 -41.36
C LEU A 23 -42.80 -7.33 -40.04
N THR A 24 -43.61 -6.29 -39.80
CA THR A 24 -43.62 -5.53 -38.55
C THR A 24 -44.43 -6.21 -37.44
N LEU A 25 -45.43 -7.04 -37.77
CA LEU A 25 -46.20 -7.81 -36.78
C LEU A 25 -45.41 -9.02 -36.22
N LYS A 26 -44.60 -9.70 -37.06
CA LYS A 26 -43.74 -10.81 -36.58
C LYS A 26 -42.54 -10.35 -35.74
N LYS A 27 -42.05 -9.11 -35.91
CA LYS A 27 -40.95 -8.56 -35.09
C LYS A 27 -41.38 -8.04 -33.72
N ARG A 28 -42.67 -7.74 -33.51
CA ARG A 28 -43.19 -7.33 -32.19
C ARG A 28 -43.62 -8.50 -31.29
N ALA A 29 -43.99 -9.64 -31.85
CA ALA A 29 -44.32 -10.84 -31.07
C ALA A 29 -43.07 -11.60 -30.54
N ILE A 30 -41.90 -11.44 -31.19
CA ILE A 30 -40.65 -12.07 -30.74
C ILE A 30 -39.92 -11.21 -29.70
N LEU A 31 -40.19 -9.89 -29.65
CA LEU A 31 -39.56 -9.01 -28.66
C LEU A 31 -40.27 -8.96 -27.30
N SER A 32 -41.52 -9.46 -27.20
CA SER A 32 -42.24 -9.58 -25.93
C SER A 32 -42.18 -10.97 -25.29
N PHE A 33 -41.57 -11.97 -25.95
CA PHE A 33 -41.36 -13.30 -25.36
C PHE A 33 -39.96 -13.50 -24.76
N CYS A 34 -39.04 -12.55 -24.95
CA CYS A 34 -37.74 -12.55 -24.27
C CYS A 34 -37.77 -11.85 -22.89
N LEU A 35 -38.93 -11.41 -22.41
CA LEU A 35 -39.06 -10.66 -21.15
C LEU A 35 -39.72 -11.42 -20.00
N SER A 36 -39.95 -12.74 -20.12
CA SER A 36 -40.64 -13.52 -19.09
C SER A 36 -39.97 -14.85 -18.72
N LEU A 37 -38.71 -15.06 -19.08
CA LEU A 37 -37.96 -16.26 -18.67
C LEU A 37 -36.50 -15.98 -18.31
N SER A 38 -36.23 -14.82 -17.73
CA SER A 38 -35.07 -14.70 -16.84
C SER A 38 -35.48 -15.36 -15.53
N LEU A 39 -35.31 -16.69 -15.47
CA LEU A 39 -35.31 -17.41 -14.21
C LEU A 39 -34.52 -16.59 -13.20
N ILE A 40 -35.16 -16.36 -12.07
CA ILE A 40 -34.52 -16.03 -10.81
C ILE A 40 -33.57 -17.21 -10.53
N THR A 41 -32.39 -17.22 -11.15
CA THR A 41 -31.23 -17.82 -10.51
C THR A 41 -30.94 -16.87 -9.37
N GLY A 42 -31.59 -17.12 -8.23
CA GLY A 42 -31.08 -16.65 -6.97
C GLY A 42 -29.63 -17.09 -6.94
N ILE A 43 -28.74 -16.14 -7.19
CA ILE A 43 -27.39 -16.25 -6.68
C ILE A 43 -27.62 -16.26 -5.17
N SER A 44 -27.81 -17.45 -4.61
CA SER A 44 -27.40 -17.69 -3.24
C SER A 44 -25.96 -17.27 -3.26
N ALA A 45 -25.69 -16.04 -2.83
CA ALA A 45 -24.37 -15.68 -2.37
C ALA A 45 -24.07 -16.78 -1.36
N THR A 46 -23.19 -17.71 -1.74
CA THR A 46 -22.61 -18.65 -0.81
C THR A 46 -22.09 -17.76 0.30
N GLN A 47 -22.80 -17.75 1.42
CA GLN A 47 -22.40 -17.01 2.60
C GLN A 47 -21.02 -17.56 2.88
N ALA A 48 -19.99 -16.73 2.63
CA ALA A 48 -18.63 -17.15 2.87
C ALA A 48 -18.61 -17.69 4.30
N GLU A 49 -18.17 -18.94 4.45
CA GLU A 49 -17.98 -19.55 5.76
C GLU A 49 -17.33 -18.49 6.67
N PRO A 50 -17.88 -18.23 7.87
CA PRO A 50 -17.33 -17.21 8.74
C PRO A 50 -15.83 -17.48 8.91
N ILE A 51 -15.03 -16.41 8.81
CA ILE A 51 -13.56 -16.47 8.93
C ILE A 51 -13.12 -17.22 10.22
N TYR A 52 -13.99 -17.25 11.22
CA TYR A 52 -13.82 -17.98 12.46
C TYR A 52 -14.65 -19.28 12.49
N ASN A 53 -13.96 -20.42 12.42
CA ASN A 53 -14.48 -21.76 12.73
C ASN A 53 -13.71 -22.33 13.94
N ARG A 54 -14.43 -22.85 14.94
CA ARG A 54 -13.85 -23.44 16.16
C ARG A 54 -13.11 -24.76 15.93
N GLU A 55 -13.28 -25.36 14.76
CA GLU A 55 -12.57 -26.58 14.35
C GLU A 55 -11.20 -26.28 13.74
N HIS A 56 -10.88 -25.01 13.47
CA HIS A 56 -9.56 -24.64 12.95
C HIS A 56 -8.47 -24.84 14.01
N ILE A 57 -7.33 -25.43 13.60
CA ILE A 57 -6.15 -25.57 14.47
C ILE A 57 -5.54 -24.21 14.85
N PHE A 58 -5.71 -23.19 14.00
CA PHE A 58 -5.26 -21.82 14.26
C PHE A 58 -6.46 -20.93 14.56
N HIS A 59 -6.39 -20.25 15.70
CA HIS A 59 -7.40 -19.30 16.14
C HIS A 59 -6.84 -17.89 16.08
N PRO A 60 -7.65 -16.87 15.73
CA PRO A 60 -7.21 -15.49 15.77
C PRO A 60 -6.91 -15.09 17.22
N VAL A 61 -5.96 -14.16 17.38
CA VAL A 61 -5.78 -13.45 18.65
C VAL A 61 -7.03 -12.60 18.92
N ILE A 62 -7.56 -12.66 20.15
CA ILE A 62 -8.76 -11.91 20.56
C ILE A 62 -8.34 -10.84 21.57
N ALA A 63 -8.77 -9.60 21.34
CA ALA A 63 -8.60 -8.48 22.27
C ALA A 63 -9.93 -7.74 22.47
N ARG A 64 -10.13 -7.16 23.67
CA ARG A 64 -11.39 -6.47 24.02
C ARG A 64 -11.32 -4.95 23.86
N ASN A 65 -10.16 -4.35 24.06
CA ASN A 65 -10.02 -2.89 24.17
C ASN A 65 -9.30 -2.26 22.98
N GLY A 66 -8.28 -2.93 22.45
CA GLY A 66 -7.50 -2.46 21.33
C GLY A 66 -6.58 -3.57 20.83
N MET A 67 -6.17 -3.48 19.58
CA MET A 67 -5.29 -4.44 18.93
C MET A 67 -4.36 -3.70 17.99
N VAL A 68 -3.10 -4.15 17.95
CA VAL A 68 -2.14 -3.79 16.91
C VAL A 68 -1.64 -5.08 16.28
N SER A 69 -1.39 -5.03 14.98
CA SER A 69 -0.79 -6.12 14.23
C SER A 69 0.23 -5.52 13.29
N SER A 70 1.47 -5.99 13.38
CA SER A 70 2.55 -5.62 12.47
C SER A 70 3.46 -6.84 12.26
N GLN A 71 4.34 -6.76 11.27
CA GLN A 71 5.20 -7.88 10.92
C GLN A 71 6.28 -8.18 11.98
N GLU A 72 6.69 -7.15 12.75
CA GLU A 72 7.74 -7.28 13.76
C GLU A 72 7.18 -7.24 15.17
N ARG A 73 7.76 -8.06 16.05
CA ARG A 73 7.35 -8.15 17.45
C ARG A 73 7.61 -6.83 18.18
N TYR A 74 8.80 -6.24 18.00
CA TYR A 74 9.17 -4.98 18.64
C TYR A 74 8.23 -3.83 18.29
N ALA A 75 7.84 -3.73 17.02
CA ALA A 75 6.89 -2.72 16.58
C ALA A 75 5.49 -2.97 17.14
N THR A 76 5.03 -4.22 17.13
CA THR A 76 3.74 -4.62 17.74
C THR A 76 3.70 -4.31 19.23
N GLU A 77 4.75 -4.63 19.98
CA GLU A 77 4.85 -4.33 21.42
C GLU A 77 4.88 -2.82 21.67
N ALA A 78 5.65 -2.05 20.89
CA ALA A 78 5.71 -0.60 21.00
C ALA A 78 4.36 0.08 20.76
N GLY A 79 3.64 -0.32 19.71
CA GLY A 79 2.29 0.19 19.43
C GLY A 79 1.27 -0.23 20.48
N LEU A 80 1.36 -1.45 20.99
CA LEU A 80 0.48 -1.94 22.05
C LEU A 80 0.68 -1.16 23.34
N GLU A 81 1.93 -0.83 23.69
CA GLU A 81 2.23 -0.05 24.88
C GLU A 81 1.63 1.36 24.78
N VAL A 82 1.71 1.99 23.61
CA VAL A 82 1.04 3.27 23.37
C VAL A 82 -0.47 3.18 23.59
N LEU A 83 -1.13 2.12 23.13
CA LEU A 83 -2.56 1.92 23.39
C LEU A 83 -2.86 1.69 24.88
N LYS A 84 -2.02 0.95 25.59
CA LYS A 84 -2.16 0.72 27.05
C LYS A 84 -2.00 2.00 27.86
N GLU A 85 -1.12 2.89 27.42
CA GLU A 85 -0.89 4.21 28.02
C GLU A 85 -2.00 5.23 27.67
N GLY A 86 -3.01 4.84 26.89
CA GLY A 86 -4.15 5.69 26.53
C GLY A 86 -3.98 6.48 25.24
N GLY A 87 -2.91 6.22 24.47
CA GLY A 87 -2.76 6.72 23.11
C GLY A 87 -3.83 6.15 22.18
N ASN A 88 -4.09 6.85 21.08
CA ASN A 88 -5.06 6.44 20.09
C ASN A 88 -4.43 5.54 18.99
N ALA A 89 -5.25 5.11 18.03
CA ALA A 89 -4.78 4.27 16.92
C ALA A 89 -3.70 4.94 16.05
N ILE A 90 -3.73 6.28 15.94
CA ILE A 90 -2.73 7.03 15.15
C ILE A 90 -1.41 7.14 15.91
N ASP A 91 -1.46 7.38 17.23
CA ASP A 91 -0.28 7.36 18.09
C ASP A 91 0.45 6.02 17.99
N ALA A 92 -0.31 4.92 18.08
CA ALA A 92 0.22 3.56 17.94
C ALA A 92 0.76 3.29 16.53
N ALA A 93 0.03 3.67 15.47
CA ALA A 93 0.45 3.46 14.08
C ALA A 93 1.74 4.24 13.73
N VAL A 94 1.86 5.49 14.19
CA VAL A 94 3.07 6.30 13.99
C VAL A 94 4.26 5.70 14.73
N THR A 95 4.06 5.27 15.98
CA THR A 95 5.09 4.59 16.78
C THR A 95 5.56 3.30 16.10
N ILE A 96 4.62 2.50 15.58
CA ILE A 96 4.90 1.29 14.79
C ILE A 96 5.71 1.64 13.55
N GLY A 97 5.32 2.66 12.79
CA GLY A 97 6.00 3.06 11.55
C GLY A 97 7.47 3.41 11.78
N PHE A 98 7.77 4.23 12.79
CA PHE A 98 9.15 4.57 13.14
C PHE A 98 9.92 3.37 13.71
N THR A 99 9.26 2.49 14.48
CA THR A 99 9.91 1.29 15.01
C THR A 99 10.27 0.29 13.90
N LEU A 100 9.37 0.09 12.93
CA LEU A 100 9.62 -0.75 11.76
C LEU A 100 10.76 -0.21 10.89
N ALA A 101 10.95 1.12 10.83
CA ALA A 101 12.09 1.72 10.14
C ALA A 101 13.45 1.32 10.73
N VAL A 102 13.45 0.77 11.95
CA VAL A 102 14.65 0.25 12.64
C VAL A 102 14.69 -1.26 12.59
N THR A 103 13.58 -1.94 12.91
CA THR A 103 13.55 -3.39 13.14
C THR A 103 13.25 -4.22 11.89
N LEU A 104 12.66 -3.61 10.86
CA LEU A 104 12.32 -4.27 9.59
C LEU A 104 12.94 -3.51 8.40
N PRO A 105 14.27 -3.40 8.30
CA PRO A 105 14.95 -2.53 7.32
C PRO A 105 14.71 -2.93 5.85
N ARG A 106 14.21 -4.15 5.59
CA ARG A 106 13.81 -4.58 4.25
C ARG A 106 12.51 -3.93 3.74
N ALA A 107 11.72 -3.29 4.62
CA ALA A 107 10.42 -2.72 4.26
C ALA A 107 10.06 -1.46 5.08
N GLY A 108 10.14 -1.52 6.41
CA GLY A 108 10.00 -0.36 7.26
C GLY A 108 11.10 0.66 6.95
N ASN A 109 10.75 1.95 6.87
CA ASN A 109 11.66 2.94 6.30
C ASN A 109 11.44 4.36 6.80
N LEU A 110 12.51 5.16 6.73
CA LEU A 110 12.42 6.63 6.65
C LEU A 110 12.61 7.12 5.21
N GLY A 111 13.31 6.34 4.39
CA GLY A 111 13.74 6.69 3.02
C GLY A 111 12.79 6.26 1.89
N GLY A 112 11.57 5.85 2.20
CA GLY A 112 10.53 5.51 1.21
C GLY A 112 9.26 6.34 1.43
N GLY A 113 8.10 5.75 1.18
CA GLY A 113 6.80 6.38 1.34
C GLY A 113 5.68 5.36 1.55
N GLY A 114 4.43 5.84 1.47
CA GLY A 114 3.28 4.97 1.65
C GLY A 114 1.95 5.72 1.81
N PHE A 115 1.00 5.05 2.43
CA PHE A 115 -0.34 5.55 2.65
C PHE A 115 -0.81 5.16 4.05
N MET A 116 -1.64 6.01 4.67
CA MET A 116 -2.33 5.70 5.91
C MET A 116 -3.83 5.91 5.72
N LEU A 117 -4.62 4.87 5.93
CA LEU A 117 -6.08 4.95 5.95
C LEU A 117 -6.55 4.95 7.40
N MET A 118 -7.32 5.96 7.77
CA MET A 118 -7.77 6.16 9.15
C MET A 118 -9.29 6.33 9.15
N HIS A 119 -9.93 5.74 10.15
CA HIS A 119 -11.35 5.96 10.41
C HIS A 119 -11.51 6.54 11.82
N SER A 120 -12.06 7.76 11.90
CA SER A 120 -12.45 8.37 13.16
C SER A 120 -13.88 7.97 13.48
N ALA A 121 -14.07 7.13 14.50
CA ALA A 121 -15.40 6.78 14.98
C ALA A 121 -16.14 7.99 15.57
N LYS A 122 -15.39 8.93 16.18
CA LYS A 122 -15.94 10.16 16.77
C LYS A 122 -16.55 11.07 15.71
N GLU A 123 -15.82 11.27 14.61
CA GLU A 123 -16.24 12.17 13.51
C GLU A 123 -17.02 11.41 12.43
N ASN A 124 -17.15 10.08 12.56
CA ASN A 124 -17.68 9.16 11.55
C ASN A 124 -17.11 9.41 10.15
N GLN A 125 -15.79 9.61 10.07
CA GLN A 125 -15.09 10.00 8.85
C GLN A 125 -13.92 9.07 8.56
N THR A 126 -13.79 8.70 7.29
CA THR A 126 -12.61 7.99 6.77
C THR A 126 -11.74 8.95 5.99
N LEU A 127 -10.45 8.95 6.30
CA LEU A 127 -9.43 9.81 5.71
C LEU A 127 -8.27 8.96 5.18
N ALA A 128 -7.70 9.38 4.07
CA ALA A 128 -6.46 8.82 3.55
C ALA A 128 -5.37 9.88 3.58
N ILE A 129 -4.20 9.52 4.11
CA ILE A 129 -2.98 10.31 3.97
C ILE A 129 -2.13 9.65 2.90
N ASP A 130 -1.85 10.39 1.84
CA ASP A 130 -0.87 10.03 0.82
C ASP A 130 0.47 10.67 1.17
N TYR A 131 1.46 9.82 1.47
CA TYR A 131 2.85 10.19 1.63
C TYR A 131 3.74 9.33 0.74
N ARG A 132 3.25 9.02 -0.47
CA ARG A 132 4.00 8.34 -1.50
C ARG A 132 5.18 9.20 -1.95
N GLU A 133 6.26 8.53 -2.34
CA GLU A 133 7.41 9.21 -2.90
C GLU A 133 7.04 9.98 -4.17
N LYS A 134 7.74 11.10 -4.40
CA LYS A 134 7.60 11.89 -5.64
C LYS A 134 8.83 11.71 -6.52
N ALA A 135 8.63 11.72 -7.84
CA ALA A 135 9.74 11.84 -8.77
C ALA A 135 10.54 13.12 -8.45
N PRO A 136 11.89 13.06 -8.39
CA PRO A 136 12.72 14.24 -8.23
C PRO A 136 12.47 15.27 -9.33
N GLN A 137 12.71 16.56 -9.06
CA GLN A 137 12.46 17.65 -10.01
C GLN A 137 13.22 17.48 -11.34
N ALA A 138 14.40 16.86 -11.29
CA ALA A 138 15.24 16.60 -12.46
C ALA A 138 14.84 15.32 -13.23
N ALA A 139 13.85 14.56 -12.76
CA ALA A 139 13.42 13.34 -13.43
C ALA A 139 12.74 13.66 -14.77
N THR A 140 13.05 12.87 -15.79
CA THR A 140 12.48 12.98 -17.14
C THR A 140 11.80 11.67 -17.53
N ARG A 141 11.00 11.72 -18.60
CA ARG A 141 10.29 10.54 -19.13
C ARG A 141 11.23 9.37 -19.44
N ASP A 142 12.40 9.69 -20.00
CA ASP A 142 13.33 8.69 -20.57
C ASP A 142 14.48 8.35 -19.60
N LEU A 143 14.38 8.75 -18.33
CA LEU A 143 15.44 8.60 -17.31
C LEU A 143 16.00 7.17 -17.18
N PHE A 144 15.17 6.17 -17.45
CA PHE A 144 15.50 4.76 -17.31
C PHE A 144 15.64 4.02 -18.65
N LEU A 145 15.85 4.76 -19.74
CA LEU A 145 16.18 4.15 -21.03
C LEU A 145 17.71 4.07 -21.22
N ASP A 146 18.16 3.10 -22.01
CA ASP A 146 19.53 2.99 -22.50
C ASP A 146 19.73 3.83 -23.79
N ASP A 147 20.93 3.77 -24.36
CA ASP A 147 21.28 4.53 -25.57
C ASP A 147 20.50 4.07 -26.83
N ASN A 148 19.89 2.88 -26.79
CA ASN A 148 19.05 2.35 -27.86
C ASN A 148 17.56 2.71 -27.66
N GLY A 149 17.21 3.35 -26.54
CA GLY A 149 15.83 3.66 -26.16
C GLY A 149 15.10 2.50 -25.48
N GLU A 150 15.81 1.45 -25.06
CA GLU A 150 15.23 0.29 -24.37
C GLU A 150 15.27 0.46 -22.85
N VAL A 151 14.40 -0.24 -22.13
CA VAL A 151 14.33 -0.15 -20.66
C VAL A 151 15.60 -0.71 -20.03
N ASP A 152 16.17 0.04 -19.08
CA ASP A 152 17.30 -0.37 -18.23
C ASP A 152 16.82 -0.70 -16.80
N PRO A 153 16.70 -1.99 -16.44
CA PRO A 153 16.29 -2.42 -15.09
C PRO A 153 17.32 -2.09 -14.01
N GLU A 154 18.61 -2.01 -14.33
CA GLU A 154 19.66 -1.72 -13.36
C GLU A 154 19.56 -0.25 -12.92
N LYS A 155 19.36 0.67 -13.86
CA LYS A 155 19.11 2.10 -13.55
C LYS A 155 17.86 2.27 -12.67
N SER A 156 16.76 1.61 -13.01
CA SER A 156 15.46 1.80 -12.31
C SER A 156 15.33 1.06 -10.98
N ARG A 157 16.23 0.11 -10.65
CA ARG A 157 16.12 -0.71 -9.43
C ARG A 157 17.34 -0.66 -8.52
N PHE A 158 18.53 -0.50 -9.09
CA PHE A 158 19.79 -0.71 -8.37
C PHE A 158 20.77 0.45 -8.56
N SER A 159 20.24 1.66 -8.77
CA SER A 159 21.01 2.91 -8.82
C SER A 159 20.37 3.97 -7.93
N TYR A 160 21.12 5.03 -7.62
CA TYR A 160 20.56 6.19 -6.92
C TYR A 160 19.44 6.91 -7.70
N LEU A 161 19.37 6.73 -9.04
CA LEU A 161 18.29 7.27 -9.86
C LEU A 161 16.95 6.61 -9.57
N ALA A 162 16.96 5.41 -8.97
CA ALA A 162 15.75 4.68 -8.59
C ALA A 162 15.03 5.26 -7.35
N VAL A 163 15.63 6.26 -6.69
CA VAL A 163 15.11 6.83 -5.45
C VAL A 163 14.14 7.97 -5.73
N GLY A 164 12.88 7.81 -5.35
CA GLY A 164 11.92 8.91 -5.23
C GLY A 164 12.17 9.74 -3.98
N VAL A 165 11.71 10.99 -3.96
CA VAL A 165 11.79 11.87 -2.77
C VAL A 165 10.97 11.25 -1.64
N PRO A 166 11.58 10.84 -0.50
CA PRO A 166 10.89 10.08 0.54
C PRO A 166 9.74 10.84 1.22
N GLY A 167 8.63 10.16 1.48
CA GLY A 167 7.44 10.75 2.11
C GLY A 167 7.16 10.27 3.54
N THR A 168 7.73 9.14 3.99
CA THR A 168 7.33 8.52 5.28
C THR A 168 7.44 9.46 6.47
N VAL A 169 8.55 10.20 6.62
CA VAL A 169 8.73 11.12 7.75
C VAL A 169 7.68 12.23 7.72
N ALA A 170 7.41 12.84 6.56
CA ALA A 170 6.36 13.86 6.43
C ALA A 170 4.97 13.30 6.75
N GLY A 171 4.64 12.11 6.22
CA GLY A 171 3.34 11.48 6.43
C GLY A 171 3.07 11.13 7.89
N LEU A 172 4.00 10.46 8.55
CA LEU A 172 3.84 10.01 9.94
C LEU A 172 3.86 11.17 10.94
N THR A 173 4.74 12.16 10.74
CA THR A 173 4.78 13.34 11.62
C THR A 173 3.51 14.17 11.49
N MET A 174 3.00 14.39 10.26
CA MET A 174 1.74 15.10 10.03
C MET A 174 0.55 14.34 10.62
N ALA A 175 0.50 13.01 10.45
CA ALA A 175 -0.55 12.19 11.03
C ALA A 175 -0.60 12.34 12.57
N LEU A 176 0.56 12.28 13.23
CA LEU A 176 0.67 12.46 14.68
C LEU A 176 0.30 13.88 15.11
N GLU A 177 0.80 14.90 14.40
CA GLU A 177 0.51 16.30 14.71
C GLU A 177 -1.00 16.60 14.63
N LYS A 178 -1.67 16.09 13.59
CA LYS A 178 -3.06 16.43 13.32
C LYS A 178 -4.08 15.54 14.04
N TYR A 179 -3.74 14.27 14.26
CA TYR A 179 -4.68 13.27 14.76
C TYR A 179 -4.16 12.45 15.95
N GLY A 180 -2.91 12.63 16.34
CA GLY A 180 -2.33 12.02 17.53
C GLY A 180 -2.67 12.77 18.82
N THR A 181 -2.28 12.18 19.94
CA THR A 181 -2.41 12.73 21.28
C THR A 181 -1.10 12.69 22.08
N ILE A 182 -0.06 12.02 21.58
CA ILE A 182 1.28 11.97 22.20
C ILE A 182 2.28 12.86 21.46
N SER A 183 3.37 13.22 22.15
CA SER A 183 4.46 13.98 21.52
C SER A 183 5.24 13.13 20.49
N LEU A 184 5.83 13.78 19.50
CA LEU A 184 6.70 13.12 18.52
C LEU A 184 7.87 12.39 19.20
N GLY A 185 8.47 13.00 20.24
CA GLY A 185 9.50 12.36 21.05
C GLY A 185 9.02 11.07 21.73
N ARG A 186 7.79 11.02 22.25
CA ARG A 186 7.21 9.80 22.83
C ARG A 186 7.00 8.72 21.78
N ALA A 187 6.54 9.09 20.58
CA ALA A 187 6.29 8.16 19.48
C ALA A 187 7.59 7.55 18.91
N LEU A 188 8.66 8.35 18.81
CA LEU A 188 9.96 7.87 18.29
C LEU A 188 10.81 7.15 19.34
N LYS A 189 10.51 7.29 20.63
CA LYS A 189 11.31 6.72 21.72
C LYS A 189 11.68 5.24 21.49
N PRO A 190 10.73 4.33 21.17
CA PRO A 190 11.08 2.92 20.97
C PRO A 190 12.07 2.70 19.81
N ALA A 191 11.86 3.40 18.69
CA ALA A 191 12.75 3.34 17.54
C ALA A 191 14.16 3.84 17.89
N ILE A 192 14.26 4.96 18.62
CA ILE A 192 15.54 5.51 19.07
C ILE A 192 16.28 4.52 19.97
N GLU A 193 15.60 3.94 20.96
CA GLU A 193 16.20 2.99 21.90
C GLU A 193 16.68 1.72 21.20
N LEU A 194 15.89 1.18 20.26
CA LEU A 194 16.27 -0.01 19.48
C LEU A 194 17.41 0.28 18.50
N ALA A 195 17.44 1.45 17.87
CA ALA A 195 18.53 1.82 16.97
C ALA A 195 19.84 2.10 17.75
N GLU A 196 19.73 2.70 18.93
CA GLU A 196 20.88 3.07 19.76
C GLU A 196 21.47 1.87 20.51
N ASN A 197 20.63 1.08 21.18
CA ASN A 197 21.09 -0.03 22.01
C ASN A 197 21.17 -1.35 21.23
N GLY A 198 20.52 -1.40 20.07
CA GLY A 198 20.45 -2.55 19.20
C GLY A 198 19.34 -3.53 19.59
N PHE A 199 19.12 -4.49 18.71
CA PHE A 199 18.19 -5.61 18.89
C PHE A 199 18.76 -6.87 18.24
N PRO A 200 18.41 -8.08 18.72
CA PRO A 200 18.87 -9.32 18.13
C PRO A 200 18.32 -9.50 16.71
N ILE A 201 19.18 -9.92 15.79
CA ILE A 201 18.78 -10.32 14.44
C ILE A 201 17.85 -11.53 14.53
N SER A 202 16.68 -11.42 13.88
CA SER A 202 15.73 -12.52 13.69
C SER A 202 16.11 -13.38 12.49
N GLU A 203 15.53 -14.58 12.41
CA GLU A 203 15.65 -15.46 11.25
C GLU A 203 15.23 -14.73 9.95
N ASP A 204 14.09 -14.03 9.95
CA ASP A 204 13.60 -13.29 8.77
C ASP A 204 14.59 -12.20 8.33
N LEU A 205 15.16 -11.46 9.29
CA LEU A 205 16.15 -10.43 8.97
C LEU A 205 17.43 -11.06 8.40
N TYR A 206 17.95 -12.12 9.02
CA TYR A 206 19.13 -12.84 8.54
C TYR A 206 18.95 -13.34 7.10
N GLU A 207 17.85 -14.06 6.83
CA GLU A 207 17.53 -14.56 5.50
C GLU A 207 17.34 -13.43 4.47
N SER A 208 16.72 -12.33 4.87
CA SER A 208 16.58 -11.16 3.99
C SER A 208 17.93 -10.51 3.64
N LEU A 209 18.89 -10.50 4.57
CA LEU A 209 20.23 -9.97 4.35
C LEU A 209 21.04 -10.90 3.45
N LEU A 210 20.96 -12.21 3.65
CA LEU A 210 21.57 -13.20 2.75
C LEU A 210 21.03 -13.06 1.32
N PHE A 211 19.70 -13.03 1.17
CA PHE A 211 19.05 -12.87 -0.12
C PHE A 211 19.50 -11.59 -0.84
N ALA A 212 19.65 -10.48 -0.10
CA ALA A 212 20.03 -9.18 -0.64
C ALA A 212 21.56 -8.92 -0.65
N GLN A 213 22.39 -9.88 -0.22
CA GLN A 213 23.80 -9.65 0.12
C GLN A 213 24.58 -8.98 -1.00
N LYS A 214 24.57 -9.57 -2.21
CA LYS A 214 25.31 -9.04 -3.36
C LYS A 214 24.92 -7.59 -3.68
N ARG A 215 23.64 -7.27 -3.56
CA ARG A 215 23.12 -5.92 -3.82
C ARG A 215 23.54 -4.93 -2.74
N ILE A 216 23.41 -5.30 -1.46
CA ILE A 216 23.76 -4.40 -0.36
C ILE A 216 25.28 -4.14 -0.34
N GLN A 217 26.08 -5.17 -0.65
CA GLN A 217 27.54 -5.08 -0.68
C GLN A 217 28.12 -4.21 -1.80
N ALA A 218 27.31 -3.86 -2.81
CA ALA A 218 27.68 -2.85 -3.80
C ALA A 218 27.76 -1.43 -3.19
N TYR A 219 27.22 -1.23 -1.99
CA TYR A 219 27.14 0.07 -1.33
C TYR A 219 27.92 0.05 0.00
N PRO A 220 29.07 0.74 0.09
CA PRO A 220 29.89 0.73 1.30
C PRO A 220 29.15 1.20 2.56
N ALA A 221 28.30 2.23 2.44
CA ALA A 221 27.52 2.76 3.55
C ALA A 221 26.54 1.72 4.12
N SER A 222 25.88 0.94 3.27
CA SER A 222 24.96 -0.11 3.70
C SER A 222 25.72 -1.34 4.21
N THR A 223 26.86 -1.67 3.60
CA THR A 223 27.73 -2.78 4.03
C THR A 223 28.19 -2.59 5.47
N ALA A 224 28.61 -1.37 5.82
CA ALA A 224 29.10 -1.03 7.16
C ALA A 224 28.05 -1.20 8.28
N ILE A 225 26.76 -1.23 7.94
CA ILE A 225 25.66 -1.38 8.89
C ILE A 225 25.31 -2.86 9.08
N PHE A 226 25.17 -3.61 7.99
CA PHE A 226 24.53 -4.93 8.02
C PHE A 226 25.49 -6.12 7.95
N PHE A 227 26.77 -5.89 7.65
CA PHE A 227 27.74 -6.97 7.42
C PHE A 227 28.95 -6.84 8.34
N LYS A 228 29.41 -7.98 8.85
CA LYS A 228 30.67 -8.12 9.59
C LYS A 228 31.87 -7.93 8.64
N PRO A 229 33.06 -7.61 9.18
CA PRO A 229 34.30 -7.73 8.41
C PRO A 229 34.42 -9.11 7.76
N GLY A 230 34.72 -9.16 6.46
CA GLY A 230 34.71 -10.40 5.67
C GLY A 230 33.43 -10.61 4.85
N GLY A 231 32.41 -9.75 5.00
CA GLY A 231 31.27 -9.70 4.10
C GLY A 231 30.17 -10.73 4.39
N MET A 232 30.15 -11.34 5.58
CA MET A 232 28.99 -12.11 6.02
C MET A 232 28.03 -11.20 6.81
N PRO A 233 26.70 -11.37 6.69
CA PRO A 233 25.77 -10.63 7.53
C PRO A 233 25.97 -11.02 9.01
N TYR A 234 25.47 -10.18 9.91
CA TYR A 234 25.28 -10.59 11.30
C TYR A 234 24.37 -11.82 11.39
N GLU A 235 24.65 -12.72 12.32
CA GLU A 235 23.94 -14.00 12.48
C GLU A 235 22.69 -13.82 13.35
N VAL A 236 21.79 -14.81 13.32
CA VAL A 236 20.61 -14.83 14.20
C VAL A 236 21.05 -14.74 15.66
N GLY A 237 20.46 -13.79 16.40
CA GLY A 237 20.81 -13.50 17.79
C GLY A 237 21.92 -12.46 17.98
N ASP A 238 22.73 -12.15 16.96
CA ASP A 238 23.67 -11.03 17.04
C ASP A 238 22.93 -9.70 17.21
N ILE A 239 23.53 -8.75 17.92
CA ILE A 239 22.93 -7.45 18.17
C ILE A 239 23.26 -6.48 17.02
N LEU A 240 22.23 -6.10 16.25
CA LEU A 240 22.34 -5.07 15.23
C LEU A 240 22.18 -3.68 15.85
N ILE A 241 23.22 -2.86 15.78
CA ILE A 241 23.24 -1.48 16.27
C ILE A 241 23.28 -0.50 15.09
N GLN A 242 22.44 0.54 15.13
CA GLN A 242 22.28 1.50 14.04
C GLN A 242 22.46 2.95 14.55
N LYS A 243 23.66 3.30 15.02
CA LYS A 243 23.92 4.61 15.67
C LYS A 243 23.60 5.83 14.80
N ASP A 244 23.87 5.77 13.50
CA ASP A 244 23.57 6.87 12.57
C ASP A 244 22.06 7.04 12.36
N LEU A 245 21.31 5.93 12.32
CA LEU A 245 19.86 5.96 12.27
C LEU A 245 19.29 6.51 13.59
N ALA A 246 19.85 6.10 14.74
CA ALA A 246 19.46 6.64 16.04
C ALA A 246 19.67 8.16 16.12
N LYS A 247 20.79 8.67 15.58
CA LYS A 247 21.04 10.11 15.48
C LYS A 247 19.98 10.81 14.62
N SER A 248 19.65 10.23 13.47
CA SER A 248 18.62 10.77 12.58
C SER A 248 17.24 10.81 13.26
N LEU A 249 16.85 9.74 13.95
CA LEU A 249 15.60 9.66 14.72
C LEU A 249 15.57 10.68 15.87
N LYS A 250 16.68 10.88 16.57
CA LYS A 250 16.80 11.90 17.63
C LYS A 250 16.60 13.32 17.09
N LEU A 251 17.15 13.63 15.91
CA LEU A 251 16.93 14.92 15.25
C LEU A 251 15.46 15.10 14.87
N ILE A 252 14.83 14.09 14.26
CA ILE A 252 13.40 14.12 13.93
C ILE A 252 12.54 14.30 15.18
N ALA A 253 12.84 13.59 16.26
CA ALA A 253 12.11 13.70 17.52
C ALA A 253 12.16 15.10 18.13
N LYS A 254 13.28 15.82 17.94
CA LYS A 254 13.52 17.15 18.50
C LYS A 254 12.99 18.28 17.60
N GLU A 255 13.19 18.17 16.30
CA GLU A 255 13.02 19.26 15.33
C GLU A 255 11.90 18.99 14.31
N GLY A 256 11.23 17.84 14.43
CA GLY A 256 10.14 17.43 13.55
C GLY A 256 10.63 16.96 12.18
N SER A 257 9.72 16.93 11.22
CA SER A 257 10.02 16.50 9.85
C SER A 257 11.08 17.36 9.16
N LYS A 258 11.21 18.64 9.53
CA LYS A 258 12.17 19.57 8.94
C LYS A 258 13.62 19.05 9.01
N ALA A 259 13.99 18.40 10.10
CA ALA A 259 15.33 17.81 10.25
C ALA A 259 15.67 16.82 9.11
N PHE A 260 14.69 16.06 8.64
CA PHE A 260 14.89 15.10 7.54
C PHE A 260 14.95 15.77 6.17
N TYR A 261 14.18 16.83 5.95
CA TYR A 261 14.01 17.46 4.63
C TYR A 261 14.91 18.68 4.38
N GLN A 262 15.44 19.31 5.44
CA GLN A 262 16.15 20.59 5.37
C GLN A 262 17.50 20.56 6.10
N GLY A 263 17.78 19.51 6.87
CA GLY A 263 18.92 19.45 7.78
C GLY A 263 18.59 20.04 9.16
N ALA A 264 19.60 20.00 10.04
CA ALA A 264 19.57 20.50 11.41
C ALA A 264 20.45 21.75 11.55
#